data_AF-A0A3D2FWF3-F1
#
_entry.id   AF-A0A3D2FWF3-F1
#
_cell.length_a   1.000
_cell.length_b   1.000
_cell.length_c   1.000
_cell.angle_alpha   90.00
_cell.angle_beta   90.00
_cell.angle_gamma   90.00
#
_symmetry.space_group_name_H-M   'P 1'
#
loop_
_entity.id
_entity.type
_entity.pdbx_description
1 polymer ?
#
loop_
_entity_poly.entity_id
_entity_poly.type
_entity_poly.pdbx_seq_one_letter_code
_entity_poly.pdbx_strand_id
1 'polypeptide(L)'
;MKAVGIVAEYNPFHSGHRYQIRKIREIFGAETPVAAVMSGDFVQRGEAASYDKFTRAEAAVRGGVSLVIELPLPWSLSSAESFARGGVGLLGAAGVIDALSFGSESGDLSALEKTAAVLDTLEFAEALKRELTGGTPFAAARARAARALLGESAAVLDTPNDLLAVEY
;
A
#
# COMPACT_ATOMS: atom_id res chain seq x y z
N MET A 1 -23.34 5.92 3.20
CA MET A 1 -22.59 6.12 1.95
C MET A 1 -21.26 5.44 2.14
N LYS A 2 -20.83 4.59 1.20
CA LYS A 2 -19.56 3.88 1.31
C LYS A 2 -18.51 4.56 0.41
N ALA A 3 -17.25 4.56 0.83
CA ALA A 3 -16.16 5.33 0.22
C ALA A 3 -14.96 4.43 -0.12
N VAL A 4 -14.16 4.85 -1.10
CA VAL A 4 -12.96 4.12 -1.50
C VAL A 4 -11.73 4.72 -0.82
N GLY A 5 -10.91 3.86 -0.21
CA GLY A 5 -9.68 4.22 0.48
C GLY A 5 -8.45 4.13 -0.42
N ILE A 6 -7.51 5.06 -0.24
CA ILE A 6 -6.17 5.04 -0.85
C ILE A 6 -5.14 5.27 0.24
N VAL A 7 -4.07 4.48 0.29
CA VAL A 7 -2.86 4.80 1.06
C VAL A 7 -1.87 5.49 0.11
N ALA A 8 -1.39 6.68 0.46
CA ALA A 8 -0.66 7.53 -0.49
C ALA A 8 0.43 8.38 0.17
N GLU A 9 1.31 8.92 -0.68
CA GLU A 9 2.33 9.89 -0.27
C GLU A 9 2.21 11.21 -1.03
N TYR A 10 1.69 11.18 -2.26
CA TYR A 10 1.48 12.37 -3.10
C TYR A 10 2.68 13.33 -3.14
N ASN A 11 3.86 12.79 -3.44
CA ASN A 11 5.14 13.50 -3.33
C ASN A 11 5.84 13.79 -4.69
N PRO A 12 5.38 14.77 -5.51
CA PRO A 12 4.16 15.58 -5.37
C PRO A 12 2.93 14.90 -5.98
N PHE A 13 1.75 15.51 -5.81
CA PHE A 13 0.53 15.05 -6.46
C PHE A 13 0.58 15.24 -7.99
N HIS A 14 0.48 14.16 -8.77
CA HIS A 14 0.65 14.19 -10.24
C HIS A 14 -0.51 13.54 -11.02
N SER A 15 -0.37 13.45 -12.35
CA SER A 15 -1.38 12.91 -13.27
C SER A 15 -1.78 11.46 -12.96
N GLY A 16 -0.84 10.61 -12.57
CA GLY A 16 -1.12 9.24 -12.11
C GLY A 16 -2.13 9.17 -10.95
N HIS A 17 -1.99 10.02 -9.93
CA HIS A 17 -2.93 10.06 -8.81
C HIS A 17 -4.32 10.53 -9.27
N ARG A 18 -4.39 11.56 -10.13
CA ARG A 18 -5.66 12.00 -10.72
C ARG A 18 -6.32 10.90 -11.54
N TYR A 19 -5.51 10.14 -12.29
CA TYR A 19 -5.98 9.00 -13.06
C TYR A 19 -6.59 7.94 -12.15
N GLN A 20 -5.93 7.58 -11.05
CA GLN A 20 -6.45 6.63 -10.07
C GLN A 20 -7.82 7.06 -9.51
N ILE A 21 -7.94 8.32 -9.07
CA ILE A 21 -9.22 8.87 -8.55
C ILE A 21 -10.31 8.83 -9.61
N ARG A 22 -9.97 9.17 -10.86
CA ARG A 22 -10.91 9.06 -11.98
C ARG A 22 -11.34 7.61 -12.22
N LYS A 23 -10.40 6.66 -12.22
CA LYS A 23 -10.70 5.23 -12.37
C LYS A 23 -11.62 4.71 -11.26
N ILE A 24 -11.42 5.16 -10.03
CA ILE A 24 -12.34 4.83 -8.92
C ILE A 24 -13.77 5.28 -9.26
N ARG A 25 -13.94 6.53 -9.70
CA ARG A 25 -15.27 7.05 -10.05
C ARG A 25 -15.87 6.40 -11.30
N GLU A 26 -15.05 5.96 -12.25
CA GLU A 26 -15.50 5.17 -13.40
C GLU A 26 -16.04 3.79 -12.97
N ILE A 27 -15.44 3.17 -11.94
CA ILE A 27 -15.80 1.82 -11.47
C ILE A 27 -16.98 1.86 -10.48
N PHE A 28 -16.93 2.79 -9.51
CA PHE A 28 -17.87 2.83 -8.38
C PHE A 28 -18.97 3.91 -8.52
N GLY A 29 -18.84 4.81 -9.50
CA GLY A 29 -19.80 5.89 -9.79
C GLY A 29 -19.21 7.29 -9.61
N ALA A 30 -19.71 8.26 -10.38
CA ALA A 30 -19.14 9.62 -10.47
C ALA A 30 -19.04 10.35 -9.11
N GLU A 31 -20.00 10.12 -8.23
CA GLU A 31 -20.09 10.74 -6.91
C GLU A 31 -19.43 9.91 -5.80
N THR A 32 -18.64 8.88 -6.14
CA THR A 32 -17.96 8.04 -5.16
C THR A 32 -16.99 8.88 -4.31
N PRO A 33 -17.16 8.93 -2.97
CA PRO A 33 -16.21 9.59 -2.09
C PRO A 33 -14.88 8.82 -2.05
N VAL A 34 -13.79 9.56 -2.03
CA VAL A 34 -12.43 8.99 -1.94
C VAL A 34 -11.76 9.52 -0.67
N ALA A 35 -11.32 8.62 0.20
CA ALA A 35 -10.51 8.98 1.36
C ALA A 35 -9.06 8.54 1.14
N ALA A 36 -8.11 9.42 1.44
CA ALA A 36 -6.69 9.10 1.40
C ALA A 36 -6.10 9.12 2.81
N VAL A 37 -5.37 8.07 3.18
CA VAL A 37 -4.41 8.13 4.29
C VAL A 37 -3.05 8.50 3.68
N MET A 38 -2.54 9.67 4.04
CA MET A 38 -1.38 10.29 3.40
C MET A 38 -0.20 10.43 4.37
N SER A 39 1.00 10.01 3.96
CA SER A 39 2.24 10.32 4.69
C SER A 39 2.32 11.82 5.06
N GLY A 40 2.73 12.10 6.30
CA GLY A 40 3.06 13.45 6.77
C GLY A 40 4.32 14.01 6.09
N ASP A 41 5.08 14.87 6.76
CA ASP A 41 6.22 15.56 6.15
C ASP A 41 7.41 14.64 5.78
N PHE A 42 7.35 13.36 6.15
CA PHE A 42 8.31 12.33 5.78
C PHE A 42 7.61 11.12 5.15
N VAL A 43 8.18 10.64 4.05
CA VAL A 43 7.65 9.55 3.22
C VAL A 43 8.37 8.23 3.49
N GLN A 44 7.76 7.12 3.10
CA GLN A 44 8.18 5.73 3.34
C GLN A 44 9.62 5.43 2.92
N ARG A 45 10.11 6.13 1.89
CA ARG A 45 11.49 6.02 1.41
C ARG A 45 12.54 6.64 2.35
N GLY A 46 12.12 7.21 3.48
CA GLY A 46 13.02 7.86 4.44
C GLY A 46 13.39 9.29 4.07
N GLU A 47 12.63 9.90 3.16
CA GLU A 47 12.88 11.24 2.63
C GLU A 47 11.91 12.26 3.21
N ALA A 48 12.32 13.53 3.25
CA ALA A 48 11.38 14.63 3.45
C ALA A 48 10.49 14.77 2.20
N ALA A 49 9.21 15.06 2.39
CA ALA A 49 8.32 15.36 1.28
C ALA A 49 8.75 16.66 0.57
N SER A 50 8.58 16.71 -0.75
CA SER A 50 8.89 17.87 -1.60
C SER A 50 8.08 19.12 -1.21
N TYR A 51 6.90 18.92 -0.62
CA TYR A 51 6.06 19.96 -0.04
C TYR A 51 5.51 19.48 1.30
N ASP A 52 5.21 20.42 2.20
CA ASP A 52 4.60 20.11 3.49
C ASP A 52 3.26 19.38 3.33
N LYS A 53 2.86 18.67 4.38
CA LYS A 53 1.63 17.86 4.37
C LYS A 53 0.35 18.65 4.10
N PHE A 54 0.27 19.94 4.48
CA PHE A 54 -0.92 20.74 4.22
C PHE A 54 -1.02 21.10 2.74
N THR A 55 0.10 21.51 2.12
CA THR A 55 0.18 21.78 0.68
C THR A 55 -0.18 20.54 -0.14
N ARG A 56 0.33 19.35 0.23
CA ARG A 56 -0.03 18.10 -0.46
C ARG A 56 -1.48 17.68 -0.22
N ALA A 57 -2.01 17.86 0.98
CA ALA A 57 -3.41 17.57 1.29
C ALA A 57 -4.35 18.47 0.47
N GLU A 58 -4.05 19.76 0.35
CA GLU A 58 -4.79 20.68 -0.51
C GLU A 58 -4.76 20.21 -1.98
N ALA A 59 -3.58 19.83 -2.48
CA ALA A 59 -3.45 19.33 -3.85
C ALA A 59 -4.27 18.05 -4.09
N ALA A 60 -4.31 17.14 -3.11
CA ALA A 60 -5.13 15.93 -3.16
C ALA A 60 -6.62 16.25 -3.20
N VAL A 61 -7.10 17.16 -2.33
CA VAL A 61 -8.51 17.58 -2.30
C VAL A 61 -8.93 18.25 -3.61
N ARG A 62 -8.11 19.18 -4.12
CA ARG A 62 -8.32 19.78 -5.45
C ARG A 62 -8.28 18.75 -6.57
N GLY A 63 -7.53 17.66 -6.38
CA GLY A 63 -7.44 16.51 -7.28
C GLY A 63 -8.63 15.55 -7.21
N GLY A 64 -9.57 15.75 -6.29
CA GLY A 64 -10.80 14.97 -6.16
C GLY A 64 -10.88 14.06 -4.94
N VAL A 65 -9.89 14.06 -4.05
CA VAL A 65 -9.99 13.38 -2.75
C VAL A 65 -10.99 14.11 -1.84
N SER A 66 -11.88 13.38 -1.18
CA SER A 66 -12.91 13.93 -0.29
C SER A 66 -12.42 14.12 1.14
N LEU A 67 -11.50 13.28 1.61
CA LEU A 67 -10.92 13.31 2.95
C LEU A 67 -9.45 12.92 2.89
N VAL A 68 -8.59 13.70 3.55
CA VAL A 68 -7.18 13.34 3.76
C VAL A 68 -6.94 13.15 5.26
N ILE A 69 -6.46 11.97 5.64
CA ILE A 69 -6.06 11.62 7.01
C ILE A 69 -4.54 11.50 7.01
N GLU A 70 -3.85 12.17 7.93
CA GLU A 70 -2.40 12.00 8.06
C GLU A 70 -2.10 10.56 8.55
N LEU A 71 -1.12 9.90 7.92
CA LEU A 71 -0.50 8.69 8.43
C LEU A 71 0.56 9.07 9.47
N PRO A 72 0.38 8.72 10.76
CA PRO A 72 1.36 9.01 11.80
C PRO A 72 2.77 8.54 11.45
N LEU A 73 3.75 9.35 11.85
CA LEU A 73 5.17 9.15 11.57
C LEU A 73 5.71 7.74 11.88
N PRO A 74 5.32 7.06 12.98
CA PRO A 74 5.78 5.69 13.25
C PRO A 74 5.42 4.69 12.15
N TRP A 75 4.33 4.92 11.41
CA TRP A 75 3.93 4.06 10.28
C TRP A 75 4.42 4.61 8.95
N SER A 76 4.47 5.94 8.77
CA SER A 76 4.93 6.52 7.51
C SER A 76 6.41 6.30 7.24
N LEU A 77 7.26 6.25 8.28
CA LEU A 77 8.70 5.95 8.19
C LEU A 77 9.03 4.50 8.55
N SER A 78 8.31 3.56 7.93
CA SER A 78 8.48 2.13 8.20
C SER A 78 8.50 1.28 6.91
N SER A 79 8.79 -0.01 7.07
CA SER A 79 8.69 -1.01 5.99
C SER A 79 7.27 -1.07 5.39
N ALA A 80 7.14 -1.71 4.22
CA ALA A 80 5.85 -1.93 3.54
C ALA A 80 4.77 -2.49 4.48
N GLU A 81 5.10 -3.53 5.26
CA GLU A 81 4.20 -4.15 6.23
C GLU A 81 3.62 -3.14 7.24
N SER A 82 4.48 -2.37 7.92
CA SER A 82 4.04 -1.42 8.95
C SER A 82 3.36 -0.19 8.35
N PHE A 83 3.79 0.24 7.16
CA PHE A 83 3.15 1.31 6.40
C PHE A 83 1.72 0.94 6.00
N ALA A 84 1.55 -0.26 5.43
CA ALA A 84 0.25 -0.82 5.04
C ALA A 84 -0.65 -1.02 6.26
N ARG A 85 -0.13 -1.60 7.35
CA ARG A 85 -0.86 -1.77 8.60
C ARG A 85 -1.42 -0.46 9.15
N GLY A 86 -0.61 0.60 9.17
CA GLY A 86 -1.05 1.93 9.60
C GLY A 86 -2.07 2.54 8.64
N GLY A 87 -1.79 2.48 7.33
CA GLY A 87 -2.65 3.01 6.27
C GLY A 87 -4.03 2.38 6.23
N VAL A 88 -4.07 1.05 6.08
CA VAL A 88 -5.31 0.27 6.03
C VAL A 88 -6.01 0.29 7.38
N GLY A 89 -5.28 0.23 8.50
CA GLY A 89 -5.85 0.35 9.84
C GLY A 89 -6.60 1.66 10.07
N LEU A 90 -6.05 2.79 9.63
CA LEU A 90 -6.73 4.10 9.70
C LEU A 90 -7.95 4.18 8.77
N LEU A 91 -7.85 3.63 7.56
CA LEU A 91 -8.99 3.55 6.64
C LEU A 91 -10.13 2.70 7.23
N GLY A 92 -9.81 1.55 7.82
CA GLY A 92 -10.77 0.70 8.51
C GLY A 92 -11.39 1.39 9.73
N ALA A 93 -10.58 2.09 10.53
CA ALA A 93 -11.05 2.83 11.70
C ALA A 93 -11.97 4.02 11.35
N ALA A 94 -11.88 4.57 10.13
CA ALA A 94 -12.82 5.58 9.66
C ALA A 94 -14.26 5.07 9.51
N GLY A 95 -14.46 3.73 9.43
CA GLY A 95 -15.76 3.08 9.49
C GLY A 95 -16.67 3.27 8.26
N VAL A 96 -16.19 3.95 7.23
CA VAL A 96 -16.96 4.27 6.00
C VAL A 96 -16.33 3.73 4.71
N ILE A 97 -15.18 3.07 4.82
CA ILE A 97 -14.40 2.54 3.69
C ILE A 97 -14.86 1.12 3.35
N ASP A 98 -15.18 0.85 2.09
CA ASP A 98 -15.65 -0.46 1.62
C ASP A 98 -14.81 -1.10 0.51
N ALA A 99 -13.93 -0.31 -0.11
CA ALA A 99 -12.95 -0.80 -1.05
C ALA A 99 -11.62 -0.06 -0.88
N LEU A 100 -10.53 -0.76 -1.17
CA LEU A 100 -9.20 -0.16 -1.28
C LEU A 100 -8.83 -0.04 -2.77
N SER A 101 -8.18 1.06 -3.14
CA SER A 101 -7.59 1.25 -4.45
C SER A 101 -6.10 1.54 -4.31
N PHE A 102 -5.30 0.77 -5.03
CA PHE A 102 -3.84 0.88 -5.07
C PHE A 102 -3.34 0.69 -6.51
N GLY A 103 -2.12 1.16 -6.79
CA GLY A 103 -1.40 0.84 -8.03
C GLY A 103 -0.74 -0.52 -7.93
N SER A 104 -0.52 -1.17 -9.07
CA SER A 104 0.14 -2.48 -9.17
C SER A 104 0.93 -2.54 -10.47
N GLU A 105 2.16 -3.06 -10.44
CA GLU A 105 2.97 -3.29 -11.65
C GLU A 105 2.44 -4.48 -12.46
N SER A 106 2.07 -5.58 -11.79
CA SER A 106 1.55 -6.78 -12.46
C SER A 106 0.09 -6.65 -12.90
N GLY A 107 -0.73 -5.91 -12.14
CA GLY A 107 -2.18 -5.90 -12.31
C GLY A 107 -2.86 -7.24 -12.03
N ASP A 108 -2.15 -8.21 -11.44
CA ASP A 108 -2.66 -9.56 -11.16
C ASP A 108 -3.11 -9.67 -9.69
N LEU A 109 -4.37 -9.30 -9.45
CA LEU A 109 -4.97 -9.40 -8.11
C LEU A 109 -4.91 -10.82 -7.54
N SER A 110 -5.03 -11.86 -8.38
CA SER A 110 -5.00 -13.25 -7.91
C SER A 110 -3.61 -13.65 -7.42
N ALA A 111 -2.54 -13.19 -8.07
CA ALA A 111 -1.18 -13.43 -7.61
C ALA A 111 -0.89 -12.68 -6.29
N LEU A 112 -1.38 -11.45 -6.16
CA LEU A 112 -1.29 -10.65 -4.92
C LEU A 112 -1.99 -11.35 -3.76
N GLU A 113 -3.26 -11.74 -3.93
CA GLU A 113 -4.07 -12.41 -2.90
C GLU A 113 -3.47 -13.76 -2.48
N LYS A 114 -3.02 -14.57 -3.44
CA LYS A 114 -2.36 -15.84 -3.14
C LYS A 114 -1.06 -15.64 -2.36
N THR A 115 -0.29 -14.62 -2.72
CA THR A 115 0.95 -14.31 -2.02
C THR A 115 0.67 -13.86 -0.60
N ALA A 116 -0.25 -12.91 -0.40
CA ALA A 116 -0.68 -12.47 0.93
C ALA A 116 -1.14 -13.65 1.80
N ALA A 117 -2.01 -14.52 1.25
CA ALA A 117 -2.52 -15.68 1.97
C ALA A 117 -1.43 -16.66 2.41
N VAL A 118 -0.40 -16.89 1.58
CA VAL A 118 0.73 -17.77 1.93
C VAL A 118 1.62 -17.15 2.99
N LEU A 119 1.84 -15.84 2.97
CA LEU A 119 2.71 -15.17 3.94
C LEU A 119 2.19 -15.28 5.39
N ASP A 120 0.89 -15.51 5.56
CA ASP A 120 0.25 -15.75 6.87
C ASP A 120 0.24 -17.24 7.31
N THR A 121 0.83 -18.15 6.52
CA THR A 121 0.86 -19.58 6.84
C THR A 121 2.01 -19.97 7.75
N LEU A 122 1.84 -21.06 8.51
CA LEU A 122 2.91 -21.65 9.32
C LEU A 122 4.04 -22.19 8.43
N GLU A 123 3.68 -22.76 7.28
CA GLU A 123 4.61 -23.29 6.28
C GLU A 123 5.57 -22.19 5.78
N PHE A 124 5.05 -20.99 5.53
CA PHE A 124 5.87 -19.83 5.19
C PHE A 124 6.77 -19.40 6.35
N ALA A 125 6.24 -19.32 7.58
CA ALA A 125 7.03 -18.94 8.75
C ALA A 125 8.22 -19.89 8.98
N GLU A 126 8.01 -21.20 8.78
CA GLU A 126 9.08 -22.20 8.83
C GLU A 126 10.10 -22.04 7.69
N ALA A 127 9.63 -21.81 6.47
CA ALA A 127 10.50 -21.57 5.31
C ALA A 127 11.36 -20.32 5.51
N LEU A 128 10.77 -19.21 5.98
CA LEU A 128 11.46 -17.97 6.30
C LEU A 128 12.51 -18.19 7.40
N LYS A 129 12.17 -18.93 8.46
CA LYS A 129 13.12 -19.26 9.52
C LYS A 129 14.34 -20.00 8.99
N ARG A 130 14.15 -20.97 8.08
CA ARG A 130 15.26 -21.70 7.43
C ARG A 130 16.16 -20.73 6.64
N GLU A 131 15.57 -19.85 5.82
CA GLU A 131 16.32 -18.88 5.02
C GLU A 131 17.12 -17.87 5.88
N LEU A 132 16.58 -17.46 7.03
CA LEU A 132 17.23 -16.51 7.94
C LEU A 132 18.46 -17.10 8.64
N THR A 133 18.51 -18.42 8.87
CA THR A 133 19.68 -19.06 9.52
C THR A 133 20.97 -18.93 8.71
N GLY A 134 20.88 -18.62 7.41
CA GLY A 134 22.04 -18.41 6.53
C GLY A 134 22.61 -16.98 6.49
N GLY A 135 22.18 -16.07 7.37
CA GLY A 135 22.66 -14.67 7.38
C GLY A 135 22.15 -13.82 6.22
N THR A 136 21.11 -14.28 5.53
CA THR A 136 20.51 -13.54 4.42
C THR A 136 19.71 -12.34 4.94
N PRO A 137 19.78 -11.16 4.30
CA PRO A 137 18.90 -10.03 4.61
C PRO A 137 17.42 -10.42 4.57
N PHE A 138 16.63 -9.91 5.52
CA PHE A 138 15.23 -10.30 5.71
C PHE A 138 14.40 -10.28 4.43
N ALA A 139 14.48 -9.20 3.63
CA ALA A 139 13.71 -9.07 2.38
C ALA A 139 14.06 -10.18 1.38
N ALA A 140 15.34 -10.52 1.23
CA ALA A 140 15.78 -11.60 0.36
C ALA A 140 15.38 -12.99 0.90
N ALA A 141 15.47 -13.19 2.21
CA ALA A 141 15.00 -14.43 2.86
C ALA A 141 13.49 -14.63 2.66
N ARG A 142 12.70 -13.57 2.85
CA ARG A 142 11.25 -13.54 2.61
C ARG A 142 10.89 -13.86 1.16
N ALA A 143 11.52 -13.20 0.20
CA ALA A 143 11.26 -13.45 -1.22
C ALA A 143 11.62 -14.89 -1.61
N ARG A 144 12.72 -15.46 -1.10
CA ARG A 144 13.08 -16.86 -1.39
C ARG A 144 12.14 -17.87 -0.73
N ALA A 145 11.77 -17.64 0.53
CA ALA A 145 10.78 -18.47 1.22
C ALA A 145 9.42 -18.48 0.50
N ALA A 146 8.96 -17.30 0.04
CA ALA A 146 7.73 -17.19 -0.74
C ALA A 146 7.84 -17.92 -2.09
N ARG A 147 8.92 -17.72 -2.84
CA ARG A 147 9.17 -18.43 -4.12
C ARG A 147 9.22 -19.94 -3.97
N ALA A 148 9.72 -20.46 -2.85
CA ALA A 148 9.74 -21.90 -2.60
C ALA A 148 8.34 -22.51 -2.46
N LEU A 149 7.34 -21.73 -2.04
CA LEU A 149 5.95 -22.18 -1.85
C LEU A 149 5.05 -21.84 -3.04
N LEU A 150 5.31 -20.73 -3.73
CA LEU A 150 4.42 -20.15 -4.75
C LEU A 150 5.00 -20.16 -6.18
N GLY A 151 6.30 -20.45 -6.35
CA GLY A 151 6.98 -20.29 -7.62
C GLY A 151 6.91 -18.85 -8.14
N GLU A 152 6.57 -18.70 -9.42
CA GLU A 152 6.49 -17.40 -10.11
C GLU A 152 5.43 -16.46 -9.54
N SER A 153 4.40 -16.97 -8.84
CA SER A 153 3.40 -16.09 -8.21
C SER A 153 4.01 -15.18 -7.13
N ALA A 154 5.17 -15.54 -6.55
CA ALA A 154 5.86 -14.70 -5.57
C ALA A 154 6.65 -13.52 -6.20
N ALA A 155 6.69 -13.40 -7.54
CA ALA A 155 7.37 -12.29 -8.23
C ALA A 155 6.76 -10.92 -7.90
N VAL A 156 5.51 -10.88 -7.41
CA VAL A 156 4.86 -9.66 -6.90
C VAL A 156 5.58 -9.03 -5.70
N LEU A 157 6.48 -9.76 -5.03
CA LEU A 157 7.31 -9.20 -3.94
C LEU A 157 8.54 -8.43 -4.44
N ASP A 158 8.83 -8.46 -5.75
CA ASP A 158 10.04 -7.85 -6.31
C ASP A 158 9.87 -6.38 -6.69
N THR A 159 8.63 -5.92 -6.89
CA THR A 159 8.34 -4.53 -7.29
C THR A 159 7.63 -3.76 -6.18
N PRO A 160 7.87 -2.43 -6.06
CA PRO A 160 7.42 -1.70 -4.88
C PRO A 160 5.90 -1.60 -4.73
N ASN A 161 5.13 -1.41 -5.81
CA ASN A 161 3.68 -1.25 -5.66
C ASN A 161 3.00 -2.60 -5.39
N ASP A 162 3.43 -3.66 -6.07
CA ASP A 162 2.92 -5.02 -5.81
C ASP A 162 3.30 -5.52 -4.42
N LEU A 163 4.53 -5.24 -3.95
CA LEU A 163 4.94 -5.54 -2.58
C LEU A 163 4.03 -4.82 -1.58
N LEU A 164 3.75 -3.53 -1.77
CA LEU A 164 2.80 -2.79 -0.92
C LEU A 164 1.39 -3.37 -1.01
N ALA A 165 0.94 -3.77 -2.20
CA ALA A 165 -0.37 -4.35 -2.40
C ALA A 165 -0.57 -5.69 -1.69
N VAL A 166 0.49 -6.50 -1.55
CA VAL A 166 0.46 -7.73 -0.74
C VAL A 166 0.30 -7.43 0.75
N GLU A 167 0.77 -6.29 1.24
CA GLU A 167 0.69 -5.92 2.66
C GLU A 167 -0.63 -5.20 3.03
N TYR A 168 -1.41 -4.75 2.05
CA TYR A 168 -2.71 -4.08 2.26
C TYR A 168 -3.82 -5.08 2.61
#